data_AF-A0A7X5E4L2-F1
#
_entry.id   AF-A0A7X5E4L2-F1
#
_cell.length_a   1.000
_cell.length_b   1.000
_cell.length_c   1.000
_cell.angle_alpha   90.00
_cell.angle_beta   90.00
_cell.angle_gamma   90.00
#
_symmetry.space_group_name_H-M   'P 1'
#
loop_
_entity.id
_entity.type
_entity.pdbx_description
1 polymer ?
#
loop_
_entity_poly.entity_id
_entity_poly.type
_entity_poly.pdbx_seq_one_letter_code
_entity_poly.pdbx_strand_id
1 'polypeptide(L)' 'MEASYHRHDISDKAWAVLEPHLPGQRGQWGGIAQDNRRFINAAFWVLRAGAPWRDLPPDYGKWGSVHQRFIRWRKKG' A
#
# COMPACT_ATOMS: atom_id res chain seq x y z
N MET A 1 -7.62 -11.69 10.71
CA MET A 1 -8.73 -10.80 10.31
C MET A 1 -8.77 -10.86 8.81
N GLU A 2 -9.81 -11.50 8.27
CA GLU A 2 -10.04 -11.76 6.83
C GLU A 2 -9.73 -10.50 6.01
N ALA A 3 -8.74 -10.59 5.11
CA ALA A 3 -8.46 -9.52 4.17
C ALA A 3 -9.64 -9.47 3.18
N SER A 4 -10.57 -8.55 3.39
CA SER A 4 -11.62 -8.24 2.44
C SER A 4 -10.97 -7.80 1.13
N TYR A 5 -10.90 -8.69 0.15
CA TYR A 5 -10.40 -8.39 -1.18
C TYR A 5 -11.28 -7.32 -1.81
N HIS A 6 -10.82 -6.07 -1.82
CA HIS A 6 -11.53 -5.01 -2.51
C HIS A 6 -11.33 -5.19 -4.03
N ARG A 7 -12.33 -4.80 -4.84
CA ARG A 7 -12.26 -4.84 -6.31
C ARG A 7 -10.97 -4.20 -6.88
N HIS A 8 -10.36 -3.28 -6.14
CA HIS A 8 -9.17 -2.54 -6.57
C HIS A 8 -7.85 -3.14 -6.08
N ASP A 9 -7.89 -4.21 -5.28
CA ASP A 9 -6.69 -4.87 -4.80
C ASP A 9 -5.94 -5.56 -5.94
N ILE A 10 -4.61 -5.60 -5.82
CA ILE A 10 -3.77 -6.32 -6.78
C ILE A 10 -3.83 -7.82 -6.55
N SER A 11 -3.83 -8.57 -7.65
CA SER A 11 -3.74 -10.03 -7.61
C SER A 11 -2.41 -10.48 -6.99
N ASP A 12 -2.40 -11.69 -6.41
CA ASP A 12 -1.17 -12.26 -5.84
C ASP A 12 -0.05 -12.36 -6.89
N LYS A 13 -0.39 -12.64 -8.14
CA LYS A 13 0.56 -12.69 -9.26
C LYS A 13 1.21 -11.33 -9.52
N ALA A 14 0.40 -10.27 -9.58
CA ALA A 14 0.93 -8.91 -9.74
C ALA A 14 1.74 -8.48 -8.51
N TRP A 15 1.31 -8.87 -7.31
CA TRP A 15 2.06 -8.64 -6.08
C TRP A 15 3.43 -9.32 -6.10
N ALA A 16 3.52 -10.59 -6.49
CA ALA A 16 4.78 -11.33 -6.52
C ALA A 16 5.84 -10.69 -7.45
N VAL A 17 5.39 -10.02 -8.53
CA VAL A 17 6.28 -9.26 -9.41
C VAL A 17 6.69 -7.93 -8.78
N LEU A 18 5.78 -7.24 -8.08
CA LEU A 18 6.04 -5.92 -7.49
C LEU A 18 6.86 -5.99 -6.20
N GLU A 19 6.56 -6.96 -5.33
CA GLU A 19 7.18 -7.16 -4.03
C GLU A 19 8.71 -7.02 -4.05
N PRO A 20 9.48 -7.69 -4.95
CA PRO A 20 10.94 -7.61 -4.99
C PRO A 20 11.51 -6.23 -5.32
N HIS A 21 10.69 -5.30 -5.83
CA HIS A 21 11.15 -3.95 -6.20
C HIS A 21 10.75 -2.87 -5.20
N LEU A 22 9.93 -3.21 -4.21
CA LEU A 22 9.44 -2.23 -3.24
C LEU A 22 10.45 -2.01 -2.10
N PRO A 23 10.73 -0.77 -1.69
CA PRO A 23 11.56 -0.50 -0.52
C PRO A 23 10.83 -0.92 0.78
N GLY A 24 11.58 -1.45 1.74
CA GLY A 24 11.04 -1.93 3.03
C GLY A 24 10.67 -3.41 3.05
N GLN A 25 11.49 -4.25 2.40
CA GLN A 25 11.36 -5.71 2.43
C GLN A 25 11.91 -6.34 3.71
N ARG A 26 11.62 -7.64 3.89
CA ARG A 26 12.19 -8.46 4.95
C ARG A 26 13.73 -8.37 4.92
N GLY A 27 14.32 -7.85 6.00
CA GLY A 27 15.77 -7.62 6.12
C GLY A 27 16.25 -6.19 5.83
N GLN A 28 15.38 -5.30 5.36
CA GLN A 28 15.66 -3.86 5.27
C GLN A 28 15.27 -3.16 6.59
N TRP A 29 16.07 -2.19 7.06
CA TRP A 29 15.81 -1.46 8.30
C TRP A 29 14.46 -0.73 8.21
N GLY A 30 13.47 -1.16 9.00
CA GLY A 30 12.09 -0.65 8.91
C GLY A 30 10.95 -1.62 9.25
N GLY A 31 11.26 -2.89 9.55
CA GLY A 31 10.30 -3.85 10.13
C GLY A 31 9.56 -4.71 9.11
N ILE A 32 9.02 -5.83 9.60
CA ILE A 32 8.32 -6.85 8.82
C ILE A 32 7.08 -6.23 8.16
N ALA A 33 7.05 -6.27 6.83
CA ALA A 33 6.02 -5.72 5.98
C ALA A 33 4.70 -6.52 5.99
N GLN A 34 4.03 -6.68 7.12
CA GLN A 34 2.63 -7.13 7.08
C GLN A 34 1.75 -6.12 6.29
N ASP A 35 2.14 -4.84 6.26
CA ASP A 35 1.38 -3.75 5.66
C ASP A 35 1.88 -3.25 4.28
N ASN A 36 2.91 -3.85 3.64
CA ASN A 36 3.36 -3.34 2.33
C ASN A 36 2.28 -3.56 1.26
N ARG A 37 1.70 -4.75 1.22
CA ARG A 37 0.64 -5.06 0.28
C ARG A 37 -0.59 -4.18 0.50
N ARG A 38 -0.98 -4.00 1.77
CA ARG A 38 -2.08 -3.11 2.16
C ARG A 38 -1.81 -1.65 1.77
N PHE A 39 -0.59 -1.16 1.98
CA PHE A 39 -0.17 0.18 1.56
C PHE A 39 -0.23 0.35 0.04
N ILE A 40 0.26 -0.61 -0.72
CA ILE A 40 0.25 -0.55 -2.18
C ILE A 40 -1.18 -0.63 -2.72
N ASN A 41 -2.03 -1.49 -2.15
CA ASN A 41 -3.45 -1.51 -2.49
C ASN A 41 -4.13 -0.17 -2.17
N ALA A 42 -3.82 0.45 -1.02
CA ALA A 42 -4.34 1.76 -0.65
C ALA A 42 -3.92 2.85 -1.65
N ALA A 43 -2.64 2.86 -2.04
CA ALA A 43 -2.12 3.80 -3.02
C ALA A 43 -2.76 3.58 -4.40
N PHE A 44 -2.90 2.33 -4.83
CA PHE A 44 -3.58 2.02 -6.09
C PHE A 44 -5.06 2.36 -6.08
N TRP A 45 -5.75 2.17 -4.96
CA TRP A 45 -7.15 2.57 -4.81
C TRP A 45 -7.29 4.07 -5.06
N VAL A 46 -6.47 4.89 -4.41
CA VAL A 46 -6.46 6.35 -4.58
C VAL A 46 -6.12 6.74 -6.02
N LEU A 47 -5.08 6.15 -6.60
CA LEU A 47 -4.63 6.45 -7.96
C LEU A 47 -5.64 6.04 -9.03
N ARG A 48 -6.35 4.91 -8.86
CA ARG A 48 -7.36 4.43 -9.81
C ARG A 48 -8.70 5.15 -9.66
N ALA A 49 -9.10 5.44 -8.43
CA ALA A 49 -10.35 6.14 -8.15
C ALA A 49 -10.24 7.65 -8.43
N GLY A 50 -9.01 8.21 -8.41
CA GLY A 50 -8.81 9.65 -8.50
C GLY A 50 -9.33 10.41 -7.27
N ALA A 51 -9.61 9.70 -6.17
CA ALA A 51 -10.20 10.24 -4.96
C ALA A 51 -9.15 10.94 -4.08
N PRO A 52 -9.54 11.92 -3.25
CA PRO A 52 -8.62 12.48 -2.26
C PRO A 52 -8.24 11.42 -1.22
N TRP A 53 -7.02 11.49 -0.70
CA TRP A 53 -6.54 10.55 0.34
C TRP A 53 -7.46 10.46 1.56
N ARG A 54 -8.21 11.51 1.89
CA ARG A 54 -9.15 11.54 3.02
C ARG A 54 -10.33 10.59 2.86
N ASP A 55 -10.65 10.21 1.63
CA ASP A 55 -11.73 9.28 1.31
C ASP A 55 -11.24 7.82 1.24
N LEU A 56 -9.97 7.58 1.58
CA LEU A 56 -9.42 6.23 1.62
C LEU A 56 -10.25 5.35 2.58
N PRO A 57 -10.72 4.18 2.12
CA PRO A 57 -11.45 3.25 2.98
C PRO A 57 -10.65 2.90 4.24
N PRO A 58 -11.30 2.85 5.42
CA PRO A 58 -10.64 2.54 6.69
C PRO A 58 -10.02 1.13 6.69
N ASP A 59 -10.48 0.25 5.82
CA ASP A 59 -9.95 -1.10 5.60
C ASP A 59 -8.49 -1.09 5.11
N TYR A 60 -8.01 0.01 4.54
CA TYR A 60 -6.61 0.20 4.16
C TYR A 60 -5.74 0.83 5.27
N GLY A 61 -6.35 1.19 6.40
CA GLY A 61 -5.71 1.85 7.52
C GLY A 61 -5.97 3.36 7.56
N LYS A 62 -5.35 4.05 8.53
CA LYS A 62 -5.54 5.49 8.72
C LYS A 62 -4.97 6.26 7.54
N TRP A 63 -5.82 6.99 6.82
CA TRP A 63 -5.44 7.75 5.62
C TRP A 63 -4.19 8.63 5.82
N GLY A 64 -4.04 9.28 6.98
CA GLY A 64 -2.91 10.16 7.26
C GLY A 64 -1.58 9.41 7.29
N SER A 65 -1.55 8.23 7.91
CA SER A 65 -0.37 7.38 7.98
C SER A 65 0.00 6.82 6.60
N VAL A 66 -1.00 6.38 5.83
CA VAL A 66 -0.82 5.89 4.45
C VAL A 66 -0.28 7.01 3.55
N HIS A 67 -0.87 8.21 3.62
CA HIS A 67 -0.44 9.36 2.83
C HIS A 67 0.97 9.82 3.19
N GLN A 68 1.32 9.91 4.48
CA GLN A 68 2.68 10.24 4.91
C GLN A 68 3.70 9.21 4.42
N ARG A 69 3.34 7.93 4.49
CA ARG A 69 4.17 6.84 3.95
C ARG A 69 4.34 6.96 2.44
N PHE A 70 3.28 7.30 1.71
CA PHE A 70 3.33 7.55 0.26
C PHE A 70 4.26 8.71 -0.08
N ILE A 71 4.18 9.83 0.65
CA ILE A 71 5.09 10.96 0.47
C ILE A 71 6.55 10.53 0.70
N ARG A 72 6.83 9.77 1.77
CA ARG A 72 8.19 9.26 2.06
C ARG A 72 8.68 8.31 0.97
N TRP A 73 7.81 7.44 0.47
CA TRP A 73 8.10 6.52 -0.61
C TRP A 73 8.42 7.27 -1.91
N ARG A 74 7.56 8.19 -2.33
CA ARG A 74 7.75 9.04 -3.52
C ARG A 74 9.05 9.86 -3.46
N LYS A 75 9.43 10.33 -2.28
CA LYS A 75 10.67 11.09 -2.08
C LYS A 75 11.94 10.23 -2.18
N LYS A 76 11.84 8.91 -1.95
CA LYS A 76 13.00 8.02 -1.96
C LYS A 76 13.43 7.57 -3.36
N GLY A 77 12.57 7.72 -4.38
CA GLY A 77 12.87 7.36 -5.78
C GLY A 77 12.79 5.86 -5.99
#